data_AF-A0A0M4CLU6-F1
#
_entry.id   AF-A0A0M4CLU6-F1
#
_cell.length_a   1.000
_cell.length_b   1.000
_cell.length_c   1.000
_cell.angle_alpha   90.00
_cell.angle_beta   90.00
_cell.angle_gamma   90.00
#
_symmetry.space_group_name_H-M   'P 1'
#
loop_
_entity.id
_entity.type
_entity.pdbx_description
1 polymer ?
#
loop_
_entity_poly.entity_id
_entity_poly.type
_entity_poly.pdbx_seq_one_letter_code
_entity_poly.pdbx_strand_id
1 'polypeptide(L)' 'MERRLLQRVNTFLDESAMPPSTFGRMAVRDPRFVSDLRRGRVPGRKTTVRVENFMSRWHADRRAGGAIDEIRKGVAQ' A
#
# COMPACT_ATOMS: atom_id res chain seq x y z
N MET A 1 11.91 16.78 1.50
CA MET A 1 12.65 15.97 0.52
C MET A 1 12.21 14.49 0.49
N GLU A 2 10.95 14.13 0.78
CA GLU A 2 10.51 12.72 0.72
C GLU A 2 9.13 12.56 0.08
N ARG A 3 8.86 13.29 -1.01
CA ARG A 3 7.63 13.13 -1.81
C ARG A 3 7.56 11.79 -2.56
N ARG A 4 8.67 11.05 -2.65
CA ARG A 4 8.80 9.83 -3.46
C ARG A 4 8.06 8.61 -2.89
N LEU A 5 7.92 8.49 -1.56
CA LEU A 5 7.21 7.35 -0.98
C LEU A 5 5.70 7.53 -1.10
N LEU A 6 5.18 8.71 -0.76
CA LEU A 6 3.75 9.00 -0.86
C LEU A 6 3.24 8.86 -2.31
N GLN A 7 4.01 9.32 -3.29
CA GLN A 7 3.69 9.12 -4.71
C GLN A 7 3.59 7.63 -5.07
N ARG A 8 4.60 6.83 -4.69
CA ARG A 8 4.60 5.38 -4.93
C ARG A 8 3.42 4.68 -4.26
N VAL A 9 3.10 5.05 -3.02
CA VAL A 9 1.93 4.53 -2.30
C VAL A 9 0.64 4.93 -3.02
N ASN A 10 0.48 6.17 -3.48
CA ASN A 10 -0.72 6.58 -4.22
C ASN A 10 -0.89 5.82 -5.53
N THR A 11 0.18 5.64 -6.32
CA THR A 11 0.15 4.81 -7.54
C THR A 11 -0.26 3.38 -7.22
N PHE A 12 0.31 2.78 -6.16
CA PHE A 12 -0.07 1.44 -5.74
C PHE A 12 -1.55 1.34 -5.34
N LEU A 13 -2.09 2.33 -4.61
CA LEU A 13 -3.50 2.33 -4.19
C LEU A 13 -4.45 2.43 -5.39
N ASP A 14 -4.07 3.18 -6.41
CA ASP A 14 -4.81 3.30 -7.66
C ASP A 14 -4.82 1.97 -8.44
N GLU A 15 -3.63 1.38 -8.65
CA GLU A 15 -3.48 0.10 -9.35
C GLU A 15 -4.16 -1.08 -8.63
N SER A 16 -4.12 -1.09 -7.29
CA SER A 16 -4.69 -2.15 -6.47
C SER A 16 -6.16 -1.97 -6.13
N ALA A 17 -6.72 -0.76 -6.35
CA ALA A 17 -8.01 -0.33 -5.81
C ALA A 17 -8.15 -0.56 -4.28
N MET A 18 -7.02 -0.58 -3.56
CA MET A 18 -6.99 -0.87 -2.14
C MET A 18 -7.30 0.38 -1.31
N PRO A 19 -8.16 0.31 -0.28
CA PRO A 19 -8.37 1.44 0.62
C PRO A 19 -7.07 1.81 1.37
N PRO A 20 -6.76 3.12 1.55
CA PRO A 20 -5.55 3.57 2.24
C PRO A 20 -5.40 3.02 3.67
N SER A 21 -6.52 2.84 4.38
CA SER A 21 -6.56 2.28 5.73
C SER A 21 -6.22 0.79 5.75
N THR A 22 -6.71 0.04 4.76
CA THR A 22 -6.38 -1.38 4.56
C THR A 22 -4.91 -1.54 4.23
N PHE A 23 -4.38 -0.72 3.32
CA PHE A 23 -2.95 -0.71 3.00
C PHE A 23 -2.09 -0.48 4.24
N GLY A 24 -2.38 0.56 5.02
CA GLY A 24 -1.62 0.87 6.23
C GLY A 24 -1.66 -0.26 7.25
N ARG A 25 -2.83 -0.89 7.43
CA ARG A 25 -2.99 -2.06 8.29
C ARG A 25 -2.17 -3.26 7.81
N MET A 26 -2.15 -3.54 6.51
CA MET A 26 -1.43 -4.70 5.97
C MET A 26 0.09 -4.48 5.88
N ALA A 27 0.54 -3.33 5.40
CA ALA A 27 1.96 -3.05 5.16
C ALA A 27 2.74 -2.80 6.48
N VAL A 28 2.16 -2.02 7.39
CA VAL A 28 2.87 -1.50 8.57
C VAL A 28 2.12 -1.64 9.89
N ARG A 29 0.94 -2.28 9.89
CA ARG A 29 0.05 -2.42 11.06
C ARG A 29 -0.45 -1.07 11.61
N ASP A 30 -0.58 -0.07 10.75
CA ASP A 30 -1.07 1.27 11.11
C ASP A 30 -2.08 1.76 10.05
N PRO A 31 -3.40 1.74 10.33
CA PRO A 31 -4.41 2.18 9.37
C PRO A 31 -4.38 3.69 9.09
N ARG A 32 -3.71 4.51 9.91
CA ARG A 32 -3.57 5.96 9.68
C ARG A 32 -2.36 6.30 8.85
N PHE A 33 -1.50 5.33 8.55
CA PHE A 33 -0.22 5.53 7.90
C PHE A 33 -0.29 6.43 6.67
N VAL A 34 -1.17 6.12 5.70
CA VAL A 34 -1.28 6.90 4.46
C VAL A 34 -1.82 8.31 4.73
N SER A 35 -2.80 8.44 5.63
CA SER A 35 -3.33 9.75 6.04
C SER A 35 -2.26 10.62 6.68
N ASP A 36 -1.42 10.04 7.53
CA ASP A 36 -0.32 10.76 8.17
C ASP A 36 0.77 11.12 7.16
N LEU A 37 1.10 10.23 6.21
CA LEU A 37 2.02 10.55 5.12
C LEU A 37 1.52 11.74 4.30
N ARG A 38 0.21 11.80 4.00
CA ARG A 38 -0.43 12.93 3.31
C ARG A 38 -0.36 14.23 4.11
N ARG A 39 -0.36 14.13 5.45
CA ARG A 39 -0.17 15.26 6.37
C ARG A 39 1.30 15.64 6.58
N GLY A 40 2.24 14.97 5.91
CA GLY A 40 3.67 15.28 5.97
C GLY A 40 4.48 14.44 6.95
N ARG A 41 3.93 13.34 7.48
CA ARG A 41 4.70 12.38 8.29
C ARG A 41 5.89 11.85 7.48
N VAL A 42 7.05 11.82 8.13
CA VAL A 42 8.28 11.26 7.58
C VAL A 42 8.51 9.88 8.20
N PRO A 43 8.32 8.79 7.46
CA PRO A 43 8.55 7.44 7.98
C PRO A 43 10.05 7.17 8.12
N GLY A 44 10.44 6.49 9.20
CA GLY A 44 11.81 6.01 9.35
C GLY A 44 12.13 4.88 8.36
N ARG A 45 13.42 4.63 8.14
CA ARG A 45 13.95 3.63 7.20
C ARG A 45 13.29 2.24 7.33
N LYS A 46 13.07 1.75 8.56
CA LYS A 46 12.42 0.45 8.80
C LYS A 46 10.99 0.41 8.24
N THR A 47 10.24 1.49 8.41
CA THR A 47 8.86 1.61 7.90
C THR A 47 8.86 1.68 6.38
N THR A 48 9.76 2.48 5.79
CA THR A 48 9.90 2.59 4.34
C THR A 48 10.19 1.23 3.69
N VAL A 49 11.13 0.46 4.25
CA VAL A 49 11.46 -0.89 3.75
C VAL A 49 10.26 -1.85 3.82
N ARG A 50 9.46 -1.79 4.91
CA ARG A 50 8.25 -2.63 5.03
C ARG A 50 7.21 -2.29 3.97
N VAL A 51 7.02 -1.00 3.72
CA VAL A 51 6.10 -0.48 2.70
C VAL A 51 6.55 -0.91 1.30
N GLU A 52 7.82 -0.73 0.97
CA GLU A 52 8.39 -1.13 -0.32
C GLU A 52 8.31 -2.64 -0.54
N ASN A 53 8.64 -3.43 0.48
CA ASN A 53 8.53 -4.89 0.41
C ASN A 53 7.09 -5.36 0.23
N PHE A 54 6.13 -4.73 0.90
CA PHE A 54 4.72 -5.06 0.75
C PHE A 54 4.25 -4.83 -0.70
N MET A 55 4.52 -3.64 -1.27
CA MET A 55 4.15 -3.32 -2.65
C MET A 55 4.84 -4.26 -3.65
N SER A 56 6.14 -4.52 -3.46
CA SER A 56 6.91 -5.41 -4.33
C SER A 56 6.36 -6.83 -4.35
N ARG A 57 6.04 -7.40 -3.18
CA ARG A 57 5.43 -8.74 -3.07
C ARG A 57 4.06 -8.79 -3.73
N TRP A 58 3.22 -7.78 -3.50
CA TRP A 58 1.90 -7.71 -4.14
C TRP A 58 1.99 -7.66 -5.67
N HIS A 59 2.95 -6.91 -6.24
CA HIS A 59 3.18 -6.89 -7.68
C HIS A 59 3.73 -8.21 -8.21
N ALA A 60 4.63 -8.86 -7.46
CA ALA A 60 5.16 -10.17 -7.81
C ALA A 60 4.05 -11.23 -7.85
N ASP A 61 3.17 -11.23 -6.85
CA ASP A 61 2.04 -12.14 -6.76
C ASP A 61 1.05 -11.94 -7.92
N ARG A 62 0.75 -10.68 -8.32
CA ARG A 62 -0.09 -10.41 -9.51
C ARG A 62 0.55 -10.87 -10.80
N ARG A 63 1.86 -10.66 -10.98
CA ARG A 63 2.59 -11.11 -12.17
C ARG A 63 2.65 -12.63 -12.27
N ALA A 64 2.72 -13.31 -11.13
CA ALA A 64 2.67 -14.76 -11.04
C ALA A 64 1.25 -15.36 -11.23
N GLY A 65 0.24 -14.53 -11.52
CA GLY A 65 -1.14 -14.98 -11.73
C GLY A 65 -1.94 -15.23 -10.46
N GLY A 66 -1.48 -14.71 -9.31
CA GLY A 66 -2.06 -14.95 -7.99
C GLY A 66 -3.49 -14.43 -7.84
N ALA A 67 -4.34 -15.26 -7.24
CA ALA A 67 -5.79 -15.18 -6.98
C ALA A 67 -6.33 -13.92 -6.27
N ILE A 68 -5.55 -12.84 -6.13
CA ILE A 68 -5.96 -11.64 -5.38
C ILE A 68 -7.02 -10.79 -6.09
N ASP A 69 -7.31 -11.07 -7.35
CA ASP A 69 -8.41 -10.41 -8.09
C ASP A 69 -9.78 -10.84 -7.53
N GLU A 70 -9.85 -11.98 -6.83
CA GLU A 70 -11.08 -12.51 -6.24
C GLU A 70 -11.61 -11.67 -5.07
N ILE A 71 -10.73 -10.95 -4.35
CA ILE A 71 -11.13 -10.02 -3.28
C ILE A 71 -11.92 -8.82 -3.83
N ARG A 72 -11.70 -8.43 -5.10
CA ARG A 72 -12.39 -7.29 -5.74
C ARG A 72 -13.86 -7.59 -6.05
N LYS A 73 -14.27 -8.87 -6.18
CA LYS A 73 -15.67 -9.24 -6.45
C LYS A 73 -16.57 -9.26 -5.20
N GLY A 74 -16.00 -9.25 -3.99
CA GLY A 74 -16.76 -9.42 -2.74
C GLY A 74 -17.08 -8.16 -1.93
N VAL A 75 -16.54 -6.99 -2.29
CA VAL A 75 -16.66 -5.76 -1.47
C VAL A 75 -17.45 -4.65 -2.20
N ALA A 76 -18.14 -4.99 -3.30
CA ALA A 76 -19.00 -4.08 -4.06
C ALA A 76 -20.49 -4.42 -3.94
N GLN A 77 -20.94 -4.97 -2.81
CA GLN A 77 -22.36 -5.08 -2.44
C GLN A 77 -22.68 -4.14 -1.29
#